data_AF-A0A970LRK2-F1
#
_entry.id   AF-A0A970LRK2-F1
#
_cell.length_a   1.000
_cell.length_b   1.000
_cell.length_c   1.000
_cell.angle_alpha   90.00
_cell.angle_beta   90.00
_cell.angle_gamma   90.00
#
_symmetry.space_group_name_H-M   'P 1'
#
loop_
_entity.id
_entity.type
_entity.pdbx_description
1 polymer ?
#
loop_
_entity_poly.entity_id
_entity_poly.type
_entity_poly.pdbx_seq_one_letter_code
_entity_poly.pdbx_strand_id
1 'polypeptide(L)' 'MRIGFSRKGLTLDSKPFNPLNFSVNGYGIESTEEPPSFDAFEILEKLAAAKSEGVTRAEQIKILQSIMPK' A
#
# COMPACT_ATOMS: atom_id res chain seq x y z
N MET A 1 13.54 -14.85 2.75
CA MET A 1 12.34 -14.02 2.88
C MET A 1 11.60 -14.02 1.55
N ARG A 2 10.44 -14.67 1.51
CA ARG A 2 9.53 -14.63 0.36
C ARG A 2 8.26 -13.89 0.76
N ILE A 3 7.98 -12.79 0.08
CA ILE A 3 6.71 -12.06 0.18
C ILE A 3 5.71 -12.75 -0.74
N GLY A 4 4.56 -13.14 -0.20
CA GLY A 4 3.47 -13.77 -0.92
C GLY A 4 2.13 -13.10 -0.64
N PHE A 5 1.13 -13.38 -1.47
CA PHE A 5 -0.22 -12.83 -1.37
C PHE A 5 -1.21 -13.96 -1.04
N SER A 6 -2.08 -13.73 -0.06
CA SER A 6 -3.17 -14.65 0.32
C SER A 6 -4.50 -13.91 0.33
N ARG A 7 -5.62 -14.64 0.42
CA ARG A 7 -6.95 -14.03 0.60
C ARG A 7 -7.06 -13.15 1.86
N LYS A 8 -6.19 -13.38 2.85
CA LYS A 8 -6.16 -12.61 4.11
C LYS A 8 -5.16 -11.46 4.09
N GLY A 9 -4.48 -11.22 2.95
CA GLY A 9 -3.46 -10.19 2.80
C GLY A 9 -2.05 -10.73 2.60
N LEU A 10 -1.06 -9.92 2.95
CA LEU A 10 0.35 -10.20 2.73
C LEU A 10 0.88 -11.30 3.65
N THR A 11 1.78 -12.12 3.11
CA THR A 11 2.45 -13.21 3.83
C THR A 11 3.95 -13.11 3.67
N LEU A 12 4.70 -13.41 4.73
CA LEU A 12 6.15 -13.51 4.75
C LEU A 12 6.49 -14.94 5.14
N ASP A 13 7.14 -15.68 4.24
CA ASP A 13 7.44 -17.10 4.41
C ASP A 13 6.18 -17.91 4.81
N SER A 14 5.08 -17.64 4.09
CA SER A 14 3.74 -18.26 4.26
C SER A 14 3.01 -17.93 5.57
N LYS A 15 3.54 -17.05 6.42
CA LYS A 15 2.85 -16.54 7.62
C LYS A 15 2.27 -15.15 7.35
N PRO A 16 1.07 -14.80 7.85
CA PRO A 16 0.57 -13.43 7.81
C PRO A 16 1.58 -12.48 8.43
N PHE A 17 1.83 -11.34 7.80
CA PHE A 17 2.71 -10.31 8.38
C PHE A 17 2.14 -8.92 8.15
N ASN A 18 2.39 -8.03 9.13
CA ASN A 18 2.13 -6.61 8.97
C ASN A 18 3.37 -5.97 8.31
N PRO A 19 3.26 -5.40 7.10
CA PRO A 19 4.39 -4.76 6.44
C PRO A 19 4.94 -3.55 7.19
N LEU A 20 4.13 -2.93 8.07
CA LEU A 20 4.59 -1.84 8.93
C LEU A 20 5.39 -2.33 10.14
N ASN A 21 5.35 -3.64 10.44
CA ASN A 21 6.13 -4.26 11.53
C ASN A 21 7.39 -4.95 10.99
N PHE A 22 7.88 -4.51 9.84
CA PHE A 22 9.02 -5.09 9.17
C PHE A 22 10.31 -4.47 9.71
N SER A 23 11.24 -5.33 10.11
CA SER A 23 12.57 -4.95 10.59
C SER A 23 13.66 -5.47 9.65
N VAL A 24 14.62 -4.61 9.34
CA VAL A 24 15.81 -4.92 8.54
C VAL A 24 17.05 -4.54 9.35
N ASN A 25 17.97 -5.48 9.51
CA ASN A 25 19.24 -5.27 10.22
C ASN A 25 19.07 -4.71 11.65
N GLY A 26 18.01 -5.11 12.35
CA GLY A 26 17.71 -4.65 13.72
C GLY A 26 17.01 -3.29 13.80
N TYR A 27 16.75 -2.63 12.69
CA TYR A 27 15.95 -1.41 12.61
C TYR A 27 14.60 -1.73 11.99
N GLY A 28 13.52 -1.51 12.73
CA GLY A 28 12.16 -1.76 12.28
C GLY A 28 11.24 -0.62 12.65
N ILE A 29 10.16 -0.52 11.89
CA ILE A 29 8.98 0.23 12.33
C ILE A 29 8.15 -0.80 13.10
N GLU A 30 7.59 -0.39 14.25
CA GLU A 30 6.59 -1.17 14.97
C GLU A 30 5.38 -0.26 15.14
N SER A 31 4.30 -0.60 14.44
CA SER A 31 3.00 0.03 14.59
C SER A 31 2.07 -0.90 15.35
N THR A 32 1.51 -0.40 16.44
CA THR A 32 0.39 -1.03 17.16
C THR A 32 -0.97 -0.66 16.57
N GLU A 33 -1.00 0.28 15.62
CA GLU A 33 -2.23 0.71 14.96
C GLU A 33 -2.61 -0.29 13.88
N GLU A 34 -3.89 -0.69 13.88
CA GLU A 34 -4.44 -1.41 12.74
C GLU A 34 -4.44 -0.47 11.53
N PRO A 35 -3.83 -0.88 10.40
CA PRO A 35 -3.87 -0.06 9.20
C PRO A 35 -5.33 0.11 8.76
N PRO A 36 -5.69 1.27 8.18
CA PRO A 36 -7.02 1.47 7.64
C PRO A 36 -7.37 0.35 6.65
N SER A 37 -8.64 -0.05 6.63
CA SER A 37 -9.15 -0.93 5.58
C SER A 37 -9.10 -0.17 4.25
N PHE A 38 -8.33 -0.68 3.30
CA PHE A 38 -8.29 -0.15 1.94
C PHE A 38 -8.79 -1.19 0.93
N ASP A 39 -9.56 -0.75 -0.06
CA ASP A 39 -9.86 -1.55 -1.23
C ASP A 39 -8.66 -1.51 -2.19
N ALA A 40 -8.01 -2.66 -2.38
CA ALA A 40 -6.85 -2.78 -3.25
C ALA A 40 -7.19 -2.45 -4.71
N PHE A 41 -8.39 -2.76 -5.19
CA PHE A 41 -8.79 -2.47 -6.57
C PHE A 41 -8.97 -0.96 -6.77
N GLU A 42 -9.61 -0.28 -5.82
CA GLU A 42 -9.77 1.17 -5.86
C GLU A 42 -8.41 1.90 -5.89
N ILE A 43 -7.45 1.44 -5.08
CA ILE A 43 -6.08 2.00 -5.09
C ILE A 43 -5.43 1.79 -6.47
N LEU A 44 -5.51 0.59 -7.02
CA LEU A 44 -4.89 0.27 -8.31
C LEU A 44 -5.51 1.08 -9.46
N GLU A 45 -6.84 1.27 -9.45
CA GLU A 45 -7.55 2.11 -10.41
C GLU A 45 -7.09 3.57 -10.33
N LYS A 46 -7.02 4.14 -9.12
CA LYS A 46 -6.53 5.51 -8.91
C LYS A 46 -5.08 5.67 -9.35
N LEU A 47 -4.22 4.69 -9.09
CA LEU A 47 -2.82 4.70 -9.54
C LEU A 47 -2.70 4.62 -11.06
N ALA A 48 -3.54 3.80 -11.71
CA ALA A 48 -3.60 3.73 -13.17
C ALA A 48 -4.07 5.05 -13.77
N ALA A 49 -5.10 5.68 -13.18
CA ALA A 49 -5.60 6.99 -13.59
C ALA A 49 -4.55 8.10 -13.43
N ALA A 50 -3.72 8.05 -12.39
CA ALA A 50 -2.61 8.99 -12.20
C ALA A 50 -1.50 8.86 -13.26
N LYS A 51 -1.50 7.78 -14.04
CA LYS A 51 -0.48 7.46 -15.04
C LYS A 51 -0.99 7.55 -16.49
N SER A 52 -2.25 7.91 -16.70
CA SER A 52 -2.84 8.00 -18.03
C SER A 52 -2.28 9.17 -18.83
N GLU A 53 -2.24 9.00 -20.15
CA GLU A 53 -1.80 10.05 -21.07
C GLU A 53 -2.76 11.24 -21.01
N GLY A 54 -2.20 12.46 -21.02
CA GLY A 54 -2.97 13.71 -20.97
C GLY A 54 -3.25 14.25 -19.56
N VAL A 55 -2.87 13.54 -18.49
CA VAL A 55 -3.01 14.05 -17.11
C VAL A 55 -1.90 15.05 -16.80
N THR A 56 -2.29 16.23 -16.34
CA THR A 56 -1.33 17.25 -15.90
C THR A 56 -0.69 16.87 -14.57
N ARG A 57 0.49 17.43 -14.28
CA ARG A 57 1.19 17.17 -13.01
C ARG A 57 0.35 17.57 -11.78
N ALA A 58 -0.45 18.62 -11.90
CA ALA A 58 -1.33 19.07 -10.82
C ALA A 58 -2.49 18.08 -10.56
N GLU A 59 -3.08 17.54 -11.62
CA GLU A 59 -4.13 16.52 -11.53
C GLU A 59 -3.57 15.20 -10.99
N GLN A 60 -2.38 14.81 -11.45
CA GLN A 60 -1.67 13.64 -10.93
C GLN A 60 -1.48 13.72 -9.41
N ILE A 61 -1.05 14.88 -8.90
CA ILE A 61 -0.89 15.10 -7.45
C ILE A 61 -2.24 14.98 -6.73
N LYS A 62 -3.32 15.55 -7.28
CA LYS A 62 -4.66 15.45 -6.68
C LYS A 62 -5.16 14.00 -6.64
N ILE A 63 -4.96 13.23 -7.71
CA ILE A 63 -5.35 11.81 -7.77
C ILE A 63 -4.58 11.02 -6.71
N LEU A 64 -3.27 11.22 -6.59
CA LEU A 64 -2.45 10.54 -5.59
C LEU A 64 -2.85 10.92 -4.15
N GLN A 65 -3.17 12.19 -3.92
CA GLN A 65 -3.69 12.65 -2.62
C GLN A 65 -5.02 11.99 -2.25
N SER A 66 -5.87 11.67 -3.24
CA SER A 66 -7.16 11.01 -3.02
C SER A 66 -7.06 9.52 -2.62
N ILE A 67 -5.86 8.94 -2.69
CA ILE A 67 -5.57 7.56 -2.24
C ILE A 67 -5.30 7.55 -0.74
N MET A 68 -4.76 8.64 -0.18
CA MET A 68 -4.41 8.68 1.23
C MET A 68 -5.65 8.96 2.10
N PRO A 69 -5.79 8.28 3.25
CA PRO A 69 -6.82 8.62 4.22
C PRO A 69 -6.61 10.08 4.70
N LYS A 70 -7.71 10.77 5.01
CA LYS A 70 -7.68 12.13 5.57
C LYS A 70 -7.21 12.15 7.01
#